data_AF-A0A7S1PUZ0-F1
#
_entry.id   AF-A0A7S1PUZ0-F1
#
_cell.length_a   1.000
_cell.length_b   1.000
_cell.length_c   1.000
_cell.angle_alpha   90.00
_cell.angle_beta   90.00
_cell.angle_gamma   90.00
#
_symmetry.space_group_name_H-M   'P 1'
#
loop_
_entity.id
_entity.type
_entity.pdbx_description
1 polymer ?
#
loop_
_entity_poly.entity_id
_entity_poly.type
_entity_poly.pdbx_seq_one_letter_code
_entity_poly.pdbx_strand_id
1 'polypeptide(L)'
;GFTHAVDLVRYIKENFGDHFCIGVAGYPEGHPEAESKDKDLEHLREKVEAGADLIVTQHFYDNSDFFAYTDKVKKAGISVPVVAGVMPIQSYQGFTRMRSVLKSKAPSSLVEALEAVKDDEQKVADLGVDQCVRACRELMERGVAGFHFYTMNREMPTARILCELGLAGDGARVP
;
A
#
# COMPACT_ATOMS: atom_id res chain seq x y z
N GLY A 1 -7.71 -27.54 0.28
CA GLY A 1 -7.44 -26.11 0.05
C GLY A 1 -6.09 -25.76 0.66
N PHE A 2 -5.54 -24.60 0.35
CA PHE A 2 -4.30 -24.11 0.95
C PHE A 2 -4.59 -23.37 2.26
N THR A 3 -3.68 -23.46 3.23
CA THR A 3 -3.81 -22.77 4.53
C THR A 3 -3.14 -21.41 4.47
N HIS A 4 -1.98 -21.32 3.80
CA HIS A 4 -1.19 -20.10 3.71
C HIS A 4 -0.89 -19.72 2.26
N ALA A 5 -0.63 -18.43 2.03
CA ALA A 5 -0.28 -17.93 0.70
C ALA A 5 0.99 -18.59 0.14
N VAL A 6 1.95 -18.98 0.99
CA VAL A 6 3.17 -19.67 0.57
C VAL A 6 2.88 -21.02 -0.12
N ASP A 7 1.84 -21.73 0.32
CA ASP A 7 1.46 -23.01 -0.30
C ASP A 7 0.99 -22.80 -1.74
N LEU A 8 0.27 -21.70 -1.99
CA LEU A 8 -0.16 -21.32 -3.34
C LEU A 8 1.02 -20.88 -4.21
N VAL A 9 1.98 -20.12 -3.67
CA VAL A 9 3.19 -19.73 -4.40
C VAL A 9 3.97 -20.99 -4.84
N ARG A 10 4.22 -21.92 -3.91
CA ARG A 10 4.90 -23.20 -4.21
C ARG A 10 4.15 -23.99 -5.27
N TYR A 11 2.83 -24.13 -5.12
CA TYR A 11 2.01 -24.83 -6.09
C TYR A 11 2.12 -24.23 -7.50
N ILE A 12 2.06 -22.90 -7.63
CA ILE A 12 2.19 -22.24 -8.93
C ILE A 12 3.58 -22.50 -9.54
N LYS A 13 4.65 -22.33 -8.76
CA LYS A 13 6.02 -22.57 -9.25
C LYS A 13 6.27 -24.04 -9.62
N GLU A 14 5.75 -24.98 -8.85
CA GLU A 14 5.89 -26.43 -9.12
C GLU A 14 5.15 -26.86 -10.39
N ASN A 15 3.97 -26.31 -10.67
CA ASN A 15 3.11 -26.77 -11.77
C ASN A 15 3.29 -25.95 -13.05
N PHE A 16 3.75 -24.70 -12.95
CA PHE A 16 3.83 -23.77 -14.07
C PHE A 16 5.21 -23.12 -14.25
N GLY A 17 6.19 -23.42 -13.38
CA GLY A 17 7.52 -22.83 -13.44
C GLY A 17 7.47 -21.30 -13.42
N ASP A 18 8.22 -20.68 -14.34
CA ASP A 18 8.30 -19.21 -14.47
C ASP A 18 7.29 -18.64 -15.49
N HIS A 19 6.23 -19.38 -15.82
CA HIS A 19 5.19 -18.86 -16.70
C HIS A 19 4.46 -17.65 -16.12
N PHE A 20 4.34 -17.58 -14.79
CA PHE A 20 3.67 -16.47 -14.09
C PHE A 20 4.66 -15.65 -13.26
N CYS A 21 4.43 -14.34 -13.24
CA CYS A 21 4.97 -13.43 -12.24
C CYS A 21 4.03 -13.40 -11.03
N ILE A 22 4.57 -13.64 -9.84
CA ILE A 22 3.79 -13.85 -8.62
C ILE A 22 4.02 -12.67 -7.65
N GLY A 23 2.96 -11.90 -7.39
CA GLY A 23 2.97 -10.89 -6.34
C GLY A 23 2.43 -11.42 -5.01
N VAL A 24 3.03 -11.01 -3.89
CA VAL A 24 2.55 -11.34 -2.53
C VAL A 24 2.29 -10.09 -1.70
N ALA A 25 1.36 -10.20 -0.75
CA ALA A 25 1.05 -9.10 0.16
C ALA A 25 2.17 -8.88 1.21
N GLY A 26 2.45 -7.61 1.50
CA GLY A 26 3.29 -7.15 2.60
C GLY A 26 2.55 -6.15 3.50
N TYR A 27 2.91 -6.06 4.78
CA TYR A 27 2.19 -5.25 5.77
C TYR A 27 3.17 -4.33 6.51
N PRO A 28 3.30 -3.04 6.11
CA PRO A 28 4.25 -2.12 6.74
C PRO A 28 4.05 -1.98 8.25
N GLU A 29 2.78 -2.02 8.67
CA GLU A 29 2.39 -1.93 10.07
C GLU A 29 2.32 -3.30 10.78
N GLY A 30 2.54 -4.39 10.05
CA GLY A 30 2.39 -5.79 10.49
C GLY A 30 0.98 -6.35 10.23
N HIS A 31 0.89 -7.63 9.86
CA HIS A 31 -0.40 -8.30 9.69
C HIS A 31 -1.21 -8.31 11.01
N PRO A 32 -2.53 -7.98 11.00
CA PRO A 32 -3.33 -7.87 12.22
C PRO A 32 -3.45 -9.15 13.07
N GLU A 33 -3.20 -10.30 12.45
CA GLU A 33 -3.23 -11.65 13.05
C GLU A 33 -1.84 -12.25 13.27
N ALA A 34 -0.76 -11.54 12.89
CA ALA A 34 0.59 -12.03 13.15
C ALA A 34 0.94 -11.93 14.64
N GLU A 35 1.68 -12.91 15.14
CA GLU A 35 2.17 -12.95 16.53
C GLU A 35 3.09 -11.76 16.84
N SER A 36 3.89 -11.35 15.86
CA SER A 36 4.78 -10.19 15.93
C SER A 36 5.14 -9.70 14.53
N LYS A 37 5.65 -8.47 14.43
CA LYS A 37 6.18 -7.93 13.16
C LYS A 37 7.37 -8.74 12.62
N ASP A 38 8.15 -9.34 13.51
CA ASP A 38 9.30 -10.15 13.11
C ASP A 38 8.84 -11.50 12.54
N LYS A 39 7.80 -12.11 13.12
CA LYS A 39 7.16 -13.30 12.54
C LYS A 39 6.48 -13.02 11.20
N ASP A 40 5.80 -11.88 11.06
CA ASP A 40 5.24 -11.46 9.78
C ASP A 40 6.31 -11.30 8.69
N LEU A 41 7.49 -10.78 9.06
CA LEU A 41 8.65 -10.67 8.16
C LEU A 41 9.27 -12.03 7.81
N GLU A 42 9.33 -12.97 8.76
CA GLU A 42 9.75 -14.35 8.49
C GLU A 42 8.82 -15.02 7.46
N HIS A 43 7.51 -14.92 7.64
CA HIS A 43 6.53 -15.46 6.67
C HIS A 43 6.58 -14.76 5.32
N LEU A 44 6.86 -13.46 5.29
CA LEU A 44 7.13 -12.75 4.04
C LEU A 44 8.34 -13.34 3.33
N ARG A 45 9.43 -13.57 4.05
CA ARG A 45 10.64 -14.17 3.49
C ARG A 45 10.35 -15.57 2.92
N GLU A 46 9.62 -16.41 3.64
CA GLU A 46 9.22 -17.74 3.17
C GLU A 46 8.43 -17.68 1.84
N LYS A 47 7.53 -16.70 1.69
CA LYS A 47 6.80 -16.47 0.44
C LYS A 47 7.73 -16.06 -0.71
N VAL A 48 8.71 -15.21 -0.46
CA VAL A 48 9.69 -14.81 -1.49
C VAL A 48 10.62 -15.96 -1.85
N GLU A 49 11.12 -16.71 -0.87
CA GLU A 49 11.96 -17.90 -1.10
C GLU A 49 11.20 -19.01 -1.86
N ALA A 50 9.88 -19.09 -1.70
CA ALA A 50 9.03 -19.98 -2.50
C ALA A 50 8.88 -19.55 -3.97
N GLY A 51 9.32 -18.34 -4.34
CA GLY A 51 9.34 -17.84 -5.71
C GLY A 51 8.39 -16.67 -5.99
N ALA A 52 8.08 -15.83 -5.00
CA ALA A 52 7.39 -14.57 -5.28
C ALA A 52 8.34 -13.56 -5.96
N ASP A 53 7.83 -12.80 -6.92
CA ASP A 53 8.59 -11.88 -7.78
C ASP A 53 8.46 -10.41 -7.37
N LEU A 54 7.41 -10.05 -6.61
CA LEU A 54 7.22 -8.72 -6.04
C LEU A 54 6.37 -8.73 -4.77
N ILE A 55 6.48 -7.66 -3.99
CA ILE A 55 5.66 -7.40 -2.82
C ILE A 55 4.77 -6.19 -3.09
N VAL A 56 3.46 -6.33 -2.88
CA VAL A 56 2.53 -5.19 -2.85
C VAL A 56 2.12 -4.95 -1.41
N THR A 57 2.40 -3.76 -0.89
CA THR A 57 2.07 -3.47 0.51
C THR A 57 0.59 -3.17 0.69
N GLN A 58 0.06 -3.50 1.87
CA GLN A 58 -1.14 -2.85 2.40
C GLN A 58 -0.95 -1.31 2.41
N HIS A 59 -2.06 -0.57 2.35
CA HIS A 59 -2.03 0.89 2.48
C HIS A 59 -1.50 1.34 3.83
N PHE A 60 -0.93 2.53 3.87
CA PHE A 60 -0.43 3.22 5.06
C PHE A 60 -0.70 4.72 4.91
N TYR A 61 -0.82 5.44 6.04
CA TYR A 61 -1.04 6.89 6.04
C TYR A 61 0.23 7.70 6.32
N ASP A 62 1.29 7.04 6.78
CA ASP A 62 2.58 7.64 7.13
C ASP A 62 3.70 6.93 6.34
N ASN A 63 4.43 7.71 5.53
CA ASN A 63 5.52 7.18 4.72
C ASN A 63 6.65 6.58 5.58
N SER A 64 6.83 7.04 6.82
CA SER A 64 7.84 6.50 7.73
C SER A 64 7.60 5.00 8.04
N ASP A 65 6.35 4.55 8.08
CA ASP A 65 6.02 3.14 8.25
C ASP A 65 6.47 2.32 7.03
N PHE A 66 6.24 2.83 5.81
CA PHE A 66 6.72 2.19 4.59
C PHE A 66 8.25 2.13 4.53
N PHE A 67 8.93 3.22 4.83
CA PHE A 67 10.39 3.26 4.79
C PHE A 67 11.02 2.33 5.83
N ALA A 68 10.53 2.36 7.07
CA ALA A 68 10.98 1.46 8.12
C ALA A 68 10.74 -0.01 7.75
N TYR A 69 9.61 -0.31 7.09
CA TYR A 69 9.30 -1.63 6.58
C TYR A 69 10.28 -2.05 5.47
N THR A 70 10.49 -1.22 4.44
CA THR A 70 11.43 -1.55 3.35
C THR A 70 12.86 -1.75 3.85
N ASP A 71 13.29 -1.00 4.87
CA ASP A 71 14.60 -1.18 5.50
C ASP A 71 14.70 -2.55 6.20
N LYS A 72 13.64 -2.99 6.89
CA LYS A 72 13.59 -4.32 7.51
C LYS A 72 13.57 -5.44 6.46
N VAL A 73 12.76 -5.30 5.42
CA VAL A 73 12.69 -6.25 4.29
C VAL A 73 14.08 -6.43 3.67
N LYS A 74 14.77 -5.31 3.37
CA LYS A 74 16.13 -5.34 2.84
C LYS A 74 17.13 -5.98 3.80
N LYS A 75 17.07 -5.66 5.11
CA LYS A 75 17.93 -6.27 6.14
C LYS A 75 17.70 -7.76 6.32
N ALA A 76 16.49 -8.25 6.03
CA ALA A 76 16.15 -9.67 6.04
C ALA A 76 16.63 -10.43 4.78
N GLY A 77 17.31 -9.76 3.85
CA GLY A 77 17.85 -10.37 2.64
C GLY A 77 16.83 -10.53 1.51
N ILE A 78 15.65 -9.92 1.64
CA ILE A 78 14.62 -9.94 0.60
C ILE A 78 14.96 -8.86 -0.44
N SER A 79 15.13 -9.25 -1.69
CA SER A 79 15.60 -8.38 -2.79
C SER A 79 14.55 -8.05 -3.85
N VAL A 80 13.37 -8.66 -3.79
CA VAL A 80 12.29 -8.39 -4.75
C VAL A 80 11.72 -6.97 -4.57
N PRO A 81 11.20 -6.33 -5.63
CA PRO A 81 10.62 -5.00 -5.54
C PRO A 81 9.47 -4.92 -4.53
N VAL A 82 9.43 -3.84 -3.74
CA VAL A 82 8.33 -3.52 -2.83
C VAL A 82 7.57 -2.32 -3.39
N VAL A 83 6.33 -2.56 -3.81
CA VAL A 83 5.41 -1.57 -4.38
C VAL A 83 4.55 -0.98 -3.26
N ALA A 84 4.48 0.34 -3.19
CA ALA A 84 3.70 1.05 -2.19
C ALA A 84 2.20 1.00 -2.51
N GLY A 85 1.42 0.38 -1.62
CA GLY A 85 -0.04 0.47 -1.62
C GLY A 85 -0.52 1.85 -1.18
N VAL A 86 -1.28 2.54 -2.02
CA VAL A 86 -1.77 3.90 -1.76
C VAL A 86 -3.29 3.91 -1.88
N MET A 87 -3.98 4.38 -0.85
CA MET A 87 -5.44 4.47 -0.84
C MET A 87 -5.89 5.90 -0.53
N PRO A 88 -6.50 6.61 -1.50
CA PRO A 88 -7.06 7.94 -1.25
C PRO A 88 -8.22 7.87 -0.26
N ILE A 89 -8.23 8.79 0.70
CA ILE A 89 -9.36 8.93 1.63
C ILE A 89 -10.53 9.56 0.88
N GLN A 90 -11.69 8.91 0.93
CA GLN A 90 -12.89 9.35 0.19
C GLN A 90 -14.02 9.83 1.10
N SER A 91 -13.99 9.48 2.39
CA SER A 91 -14.95 9.91 3.41
C SER A 91 -14.38 9.70 4.80
N TYR A 92 -14.85 10.50 5.77
CA TYR A 92 -14.39 10.41 7.15
C TYR A 92 -14.80 9.09 7.82
N GLN A 93 -16.02 8.63 7.53
CA GLN A 93 -16.51 7.35 8.00
C GLN A 93 -15.71 6.18 7.42
N GLY A 94 -15.39 6.22 6.13
CA GLY A 94 -14.55 5.22 5.47
C GLY A 94 -13.15 5.16 6.07
N PHE A 95 -12.52 6.32 6.29
CA PHE A 95 -11.23 6.44 6.98
C PHE A 95 -11.26 5.82 8.38
N THR A 96 -12.26 6.17 9.19
CA THR A 96 -12.40 5.66 10.56
C THR A 96 -12.61 4.15 10.59
N ARG A 97 -13.49 3.64 9.71
CA ARG A 97 -13.74 2.20 9.56
C ARG A 97 -12.48 1.47 9.15
N MET A 98 -11.76 1.97 8.15
CA MET A 98 -10.57 1.30 7.62
C MET A 98 -9.48 1.20 8.70
N ARG A 99 -9.24 2.28 9.45
CA ARG A 99 -8.31 2.28 10.59
C ARG A 99 -8.68 1.27 11.65
N SER A 100 -9.97 1.11 11.95
CA SER A 100 -10.43 0.12 12.92
C SER A 100 -10.22 -1.31 12.45
N VAL A 101 -10.56 -1.62 11.19
CA VAL A 101 -10.45 -2.98 10.62
C VAL A 101 -9.00 -3.40 10.43
N LEU A 102 -8.18 -2.52 9.85
CA LEU A 102 -6.79 -2.82 9.52
C LEU A 102 -5.81 -2.48 10.65
N LYS A 103 -6.30 -1.93 11.76
CA LYS A 103 -5.49 -1.43 12.89
C LYS A 103 -4.39 -0.45 12.44
N SER A 104 -4.65 0.29 11.36
CA SER A 104 -3.67 1.18 10.73
C SER A 104 -3.54 2.50 11.48
N LYS A 105 -2.32 2.99 11.59
CA LYS A 105 -1.98 4.27 12.20
C LYS A 105 -2.15 5.39 11.19
N ALA A 106 -2.53 6.56 11.69
CA ALA A 106 -2.55 7.79 10.92
C ALA A 106 -1.89 8.88 11.77
N PRO A 107 -1.08 9.78 11.16
CA PRO A 107 -0.52 10.92 11.87
C PRO A 107 -1.62 11.76 12.53
N SER A 108 -1.39 12.27 13.74
CA SER A 108 -2.39 13.08 14.46
C SER A 108 -2.83 14.30 13.65
N SER A 109 -1.91 14.93 12.94
CA SER A 109 -2.19 16.06 12.04
C SER A 109 -3.18 15.70 10.92
N LEU A 110 -3.09 14.50 10.36
CA LEU A 110 -4.04 14.02 9.35
C LEU A 110 -5.43 13.78 9.97
N VAL A 111 -5.47 13.18 11.16
CA VAL A 111 -6.73 12.94 11.90
C VAL A 111 -7.43 14.26 12.22
N GLU A 112 -6.70 15.22 12.81
CA GLU A 112 -7.22 16.54 13.18
C GLU A 112 -7.73 17.31 11.96
N ALA A 113 -6.98 17.27 10.85
CA ALA A 113 -7.38 17.95 9.62
C ALA A 113 -8.64 17.34 8.99
N LEU A 114 -8.77 16.01 8.99
CA LEU A 114 -9.97 15.31 8.54
C LEU A 114 -11.17 15.57 9.46
N GLU A 115 -10.97 15.60 10.78
CA GLU A 115 -12.03 15.84 11.75
C GLU A 115 -12.61 17.25 11.62
N ALA A 116 -11.78 18.25 11.31
CA ALA A 116 -12.20 19.63 11.09
C ALA A 116 -13.14 19.81 9.88
N VAL A 117 -13.13 18.87 8.92
CA VAL A 117 -13.96 18.91 7.71
C VAL A 117 -14.89 17.70 7.57
N LYS A 118 -15.08 16.90 8.64
CA LYS A 118 -15.74 15.59 8.60
C LYS A 118 -17.16 15.57 8.02
N ASP A 119 -17.88 16.69 8.14
CA ASP A 119 -19.27 16.84 7.68
C ASP A 119 -19.37 17.35 6.23
N ASP A 120 -18.22 17.63 5.58
CA ASP A 120 -18.12 18.06 4.18
C ASP A 120 -17.36 16.99 3.37
N GLU A 121 -18.12 16.09 2.74
CA GLU A 121 -17.56 14.95 2.00
C GLU A 121 -16.58 15.37 0.90
N GLN A 122 -16.84 16.50 0.24
CA GLN A 122 -15.97 17.00 -0.83
C GLN A 122 -14.63 17.45 -0.26
N LYS A 123 -14.64 18.24 0.83
CA LYS A 123 -13.40 18.65 1.50
C LYS A 123 -12.61 17.48 2.06
N VAL A 124 -13.28 16.44 2.58
CA VAL A 124 -12.60 15.22 3.03
C VAL A 124 -11.91 14.51 1.86
N ALA A 125 -12.61 14.36 0.73
CA ALA A 125 -12.05 13.72 -0.46
C ALA A 125 -10.87 14.52 -1.04
N ASP A 126 -10.98 15.85 -1.11
CA ASP A 126 -9.92 16.74 -1.57
C ASP A 126 -8.68 16.64 -0.67
N LEU A 127 -8.86 16.69 0.66
CA LEU A 127 -7.78 16.52 1.61
C LEU A 127 -7.12 15.13 1.51
N GLY A 128 -7.91 14.09 1.24
CA GLY A 128 -7.43 12.74 0.99
C GLY A 128 -6.54 12.64 -0.25
N VAL A 129 -6.93 13.29 -1.35
CA VAL A 129 -6.14 13.40 -2.58
C VAL A 129 -4.84 14.15 -2.32
N ASP A 130 -4.90 15.34 -1.70
CA ASP A 130 -3.73 16.17 -1.39
C ASP A 130 -2.71 15.42 -0.52
N GLN A 131 -3.21 14.66 0.47
CA GLN A 131 -2.37 13.83 1.31
C GLN A 131 -1.64 12.74 0.50
N CYS A 132 -2.36 12.03 -0.39
CA CYS A 132 -1.74 11.04 -1.26
C CYS A 132 -0.73 11.66 -2.22
N VAL A 133 -1.00 12.83 -2.80
CA VAL A 133 -0.06 13.53 -3.68
C VAL A 133 1.24 13.84 -2.92
N ARG A 134 1.14 14.42 -1.72
CA ARG A 134 2.31 14.70 -0.87
C ARG A 134 3.08 13.43 -0.54
N ALA A 135 2.38 12.38 -0.12
CA ALA A 135 3.00 11.10 0.23
C ALA A 135 3.72 10.46 -0.97
N CYS A 136 3.08 10.42 -2.13
CA CYS A 136 3.67 9.87 -3.34
C CYS A 136 4.88 10.66 -3.83
N ARG A 137 4.89 12.00 -3.73
CA ARG A 137 6.06 12.81 -4.08
C ARG A 137 7.28 12.42 -3.25
N GLU A 138 7.14 12.33 -1.93
CA GLU A 138 8.24 11.91 -1.05
C GLU A 138 8.68 10.46 -1.35
N LEU A 139 7.74 9.54 -1.59
CA LEU A 139 8.05 8.15 -1.98
C LEU A 139 8.85 8.10 -3.29
N MET A 140 8.48 8.92 -4.30
CA MET A 140 9.21 9.04 -5.57
C MET A 140 10.62 9.60 -5.37
N GLU A 141 10.76 10.69 -4.60
CA GLU A 141 12.05 11.30 -4.28
C GLU A 141 13.01 10.32 -3.60
N ARG A 142 12.46 9.39 -2.80
CA ARG A 142 13.21 8.32 -2.13
C ARG A 142 13.35 7.02 -2.93
N GLY A 143 12.92 7.00 -4.19
CA GLY A 143 13.15 5.89 -5.11
C GLY A 143 12.28 4.66 -4.87
N VAL A 144 11.00 4.85 -4.52
CA VAL A 144 10.03 3.75 -4.46
C VAL A 144 9.97 2.99 -5.79
N ALA A 145 9.79 1.66 -5.74
CA ALA A 145 9.76 0.82 -6.94
C ALA A 145 8.52 1.05 -7.81
N GLY A 146 7.43 1.53 -7.22
CA GLY A 146 6.17 1.84 -7.90
C GLY A 146 5.01 2.00 -6.92
N PHE A 147 3.83 2.33 -7.46
CA PHE A 147 2.61 2.51 -6.70
C PHE A 147 1.53 1.50 -7.10
N HIS A 148 0.76 1.03 -6.13
CA HIS A 148 -0.47 0.28 -6.31
C HIS A 148 -1.63 1.08 -5.70
N PHE A 149 -2.49 1.65 -6.54
CA PHE A 149 -3.62 2.47 -6.06
C PHE A 149 -4.86 1.63 -5.78
N TYR A 150 -5.33 1.67 -4.53
CA TYR A 150 -6.64 1.14 -4.14
C TYR A 150 -7.74 2.14 -4.54
N THR A 151 -8.30 1.97 -5.74
CA THR A 151 -9.25 2.94 -6.32
C THR A 151 -10.66 2.87 -5.70
N MET A 152 -11.01 1.74 -5.09
CA MET A 152 -12.36 1.47 -4.58
C MET A 152 -13.44 1.66 -5.66
N ASN A 153 -13.14 1.28 -6.90
CA ASN A 153 -13.98 1.49 -8.08
C ASN A 153 -14.36 2.96 -8.34
N ARG A 154 -13.53 3.91 -7.89
CA ARG A 154 -13.68 5.34 -8.18
C ARG A 154 -12.49 5.86 -8.98
N GLU A 155 -12.78 6.48 -10.11
CA GLU A 155 -11.78 7.02 -11.03
C GLU A 155 -11.15 8.31 -10.50
N MET A 156 -12.00 9.28 -10.12
CA MET A 156 -11.60 10.68 -9.91
C MET A 156 -10.43 10.89 -8.93
N PRO A 157 -10.40 10.27 -7.73
CA PRO A 157 -9.30 10.52 -6.79
C PRO A 157 -7.95 10.08 -7.33
N THR A 158 -7.86 8.87 -7.90
CA THR A 158 -6.61 8.35 -8.46
C THR A 158 -6.19 9.11 -9.70
N ALA A 159 -7.14 9.47 -10.58
CA ALA A 159 -6.85 10.29 -11.76
C ALA A 159 -6.24 11.65 -11.38
N ARG A 160 -6.81 12.34 -10.37
CA ARG A 160 -6.26 13.59 -9.85
C ARG A 160 -4.85 13.43 -9.29
N ILE A 161 -4.62 12.39 -8.48
CA ILE A 161 -3.28 12.11 -7.93
C ILE A 161 -2.26 11.92 -9.05
N LEU A 162 -2.59 11.11 -10.07
CA LEU A 162 -1.68 10.88 -11.20
C LEU A 162 -1.41 12.16 -12.00
N CYS A 163 -2.43 13.01 -12.22
CA CYS A 163 -2.25 14.29 -12.89
C CYS A 163 -1.33 15.22 -12.09
N GLU A 164 -1.55 15.37 -10.79
CA GLU A 164 -0.75 16.23 -9.91
C GLU A 164 0.69 15.76 -9.70
N LEU A 165 0.95 14.45 -9.89
CA LEU A 165 2.28 13.87 -9.89
C LEU A 165 2.96 13.93 -11.26
N GLY A 166 2.27 14.39 -12.32
CA GLY A 166 2.78 14.35 -13.69
C GLY A 166 2.96 12.93 -14.24
N LEU A 167 2.20 11.96 -13.72
CA LEU A 167 2.22 10.55 -14.10
C LEU A 167 1.04 10.17 -15.01
N ALA A 168 0.10 11.09 -15.25
CA ALA A 168 -0.95 10.88 -16.21
C ALA A 168 -0.37 10.96 -17.64
N GLY A 169 -0.69 9.98 -18.48
CA GLY A 169 -0.18 9.94 -19.86
C GLY A 169 -0.68 11.12 -20.71
N ASP A 170 0.03 11.40 -21.80
CA ASP A 170 -0.36 12.45 -22.76
C ASP A 170 -1.82 12.30 -23.19
N GLY A 171 -2.64 13.34 -22.95
CA GLY A 171 -4.07 13.36 -23.28
C GLY A 171 -5.01 13.01 -22.13
N ALA A 172 -4.50 12.72 -20.93
CA ALA A 172 -5.35 12.65 -19.74
C ALA A 172 -6.01 14.01 -19.46
N ARG A 173 -7.34 14.04 -19.42
CA ARG A 173 -8.08 15.23 -18.99
C ARG A 173 -7.87 15.40 -17.49
N VAL A 174 -7.32 16.54 -17.08
CA VAL A 174 -7.28 16.92 -15.66
C VAL A 174 -8.73 17.03 -15.20
N PRO A 175 -9.17 16.24 -14.21
CA PRO A 175 -10.52 16.29 -13.70
C PRO A 175 -10.79 17.56 -12.88
#